data_AF-A0A2R7LWG8-F1
#
_entry.id   AF-A0A2R7LWG8-F1
#
_cell.length_a   1.000
_cell.length_b   1.000
_cell.length_c   1.000
_cell.angle_alpha   90.00
_cell.angle_beta   90.00
_cell.angle_gamma   90.00
#
_symmetry.space_group_name_H-M   'P 1'
#
loop_
_entity.id
_entity.type
_entity.pdbx_description
1 polymer ?
#
loop_
_entity_poly.entity_id
_entity_poly.type
_entity_poly.pdbx_seq_one_letter_code
_entity_poly.pdbx_strand_id
1 'polypeptide(L)'
;MRSRRGVWAWAVSLAVVTALASAATALGVSFVPVAGAAGAPQVGTLAPDPGADIPAVFGQRTGSERAFQDYFGVTAYVALARTDSTDTRNPCLYLLDSDEVGRDDGRAPGGNFVYGGCGAGVFPATVEFVVAEGMPPAFVERFPIGTSVQFVYDGENVGVFSDRG
;
A
#
# COMPACT_ATOMS: atom_id res chain seq x y z
N MET A 1 -0.40 -24.50 51.29
CA MET A 1 -0.40 -25.20 49.98
C MET A 1 -1.12 -24.33 48.96
N ARG A 2 -0.40 -23.60 48.10
CA ARG A 2 -1.02 -22.79 47.03
C ARG A 2 -1.65 -23.79 46.06
N SER A 3 -2.98 -23.78 45.93
CA SER A 3 -3.68 -24.86 45.23
C SER A 3 -3.19 -24.92 43.78
N ARG A 4 -2.95 -26.14 43.28
CA ARG A 4 -2.54 -26.41 41.89
C ARG A 4 -3.45 -25.71 40.87
N ARG A 5 -4.73 -25.52 41.23
CA ARG A 5 -5.76 -24.80 40.46
C ARG A 5 -5.48 -23.30 40.37
N GLY A 6 -4.97 -22.68 41.44
CA GLY A 6 -4.58 -21.27 41.44
C GLY A 6 -3.35 -20.98 40.57
N VAL A 7 -2.41 -21.92 40.51
CA VAL A 7 -1.23 -21.81 39.61
C VAL A 7 -1.66 -21.97 38.14
N TRP A 8 -2.56 -22.91 37.86
CA TRP A 8 -3.10 -23.11 36.51
C TRP A 8 -3.92 -21.92 36.01
N ALA A 9 -4.79 -21.37 36.85
CA ALA A 9 -5.57 -20.18 36.52
C ALA A 9 -4.66 -18.99 36.18
N TRP A 10 -3.58 -18.80 36.95
CA TRP A 10 -2.58 -17.76 36.68
C TRP A 10 -1.85 -17.96 35.34
N ALA A 11 -1.42 -19.19 35.03
CA ALA A 11 -0.74 -19.50 33.78
C ALA A 11 -1.64 -19.26 32.57
N VAL A 12 -2.92 -19.64 32.65
CA VAL A 12 -3.91 -19.40 31.59
C VAL A 12 -4.16 -17.91 31.38
N SER A 13 -4.35 -17.14 32.46
CA SER A 13 -4.51 -15.69 32.35
C SER A 13 -3.30 -15.01 31.71
N LEU A 14 -2.10 -15.43 32.08
CA LEU A 14 -0.87 -14.88 31.50
C LEU A 14 -0.78 -15.19 30.00
N ALA A 15 -1.07 -16.43 29.60
CA ALA A 15 -1.06 -16.86 28.21
C ALA A 15 -2.05 -16.07 27.34
N VAL A 16 -3.27 -15.84 27.86
CA VAL A 16 -4.29 -15.05 27.18
C VAL A 16 -3.84 -13.59 27.02
N VAL A 17 -3.29 -12.97 28.06
CA VAL A 17 -2.79 -11.59 27.99
C VAL A 17 -1.64 -11.47 26.99
N THR A 18 -0.70 -12.41 26.98
CA THR A 18 0.38 -12.41 25.99
C THR A 18 -0.14 -12.58 24.57
N ALA A 19 -1.10 -13.47 24.35
CA ALA A 19 -1.68 -13.67 23.02
C ALA A 19 -2.41 -12.42 22.52
N LEU A 20 -3.20 -11.77 23.39
CA LEU A 20 -3.90 -10.52 23.06
C LEU A 20 -2.93 -9.37 22.80
N ALA A 21 -1.88 -9.23 23.61
CA ALA A 21 -0.86 -8.21 23.42
C ALA A 21 -0.08 -8.41 22.10
N SER A 22 0.30 -9.64 21.79
CA SER A 22 0.96 -9.99 20.52
C SER A 22 0.06 -9.73 19.31
N ALA A 23 -1.23 -10.10 19.39
CA ALA A 23 -2.20 -9.81 18.33
C ALA A 23 -2.40 -8.30 18.14
N ALA A 24 -2.54 -7.54 19.23
CA ALA A 24 -2.66 -6.09 19.16
C ALA A 24 -1.40 -5.42 18.59
N THR A 25 -0.21 -5.93 18.91
CA THR A 25 1.05 -5.43 18.35
C THR A 25 1.18 -5.78 16.87
N ALA A 26 0.82 -7.00 16.47
CA ALA A 26 0.83 -7.42 15.07
C ALA A 26 -0.13 -6.56 14.21
N LEU A 27 -1.35 -6.31 14.71
CA LEU A 27 -2.33 -5.45 14.04
C LEU A 27 -1.90 -3.97 14.03
N GLY A 28 -1.24 -3.51 15.09
CA GLY A 28 -0.72 -2.14 15.19
C GLY A 28 0.44 -1.87 14.23
N VAL A 29 1.29 -2.87 13.95
CA VAL A 29 2.41 -2.74 13.00
C VAL A 29 1.92 -2.70 11.54
N SER A 30 0.78 -3.34 11.24
CA SER A 30 0.22 -3.33 9.88
C SER A 30 -0.45 -2.02 9.47
N PHE A 31 -0.80 -1.14 10.42
CA PHE A 31 -1.49 0.12 10.13
C PHE A 31 -0.61 1.31 10.53
N VAL A 32 0.40 1.59 9.71
CA VAL A 32 1.30 2.73 9.89
C VAL A 32 0.58 4.00 9.42
N PRO A 33 0.39 5.02 10.27
CA PRO A 33 -0.23 6.28 9.87
C PRO A 33 0.62 7.01 8.83
N VAL A 34 -0.02 7.41 7.74
CA VAL A 34 0.59 8.22 6.68
C VAL A 34 -0.07 9.59 6.69
N ALA A 35 0.71 10.65 6.49
CA ALA A 35 0.17 12.00 6.39
C ALA A 35 -0.63 12.16 5.09
N GLY A 36 -1.96 12.16 5.19
CA GLY A 36 -2.86 12.41 4.06
C GLY A 36 -2.98 13.91 3.72
N ALA A 37 -3.24 14.22 2.46
CA ALA A 37 -3.34 15.60 2.00
C ALA A 37 -4.72 16.24 2.22
N ALA A 38 -5.79 15.43 2.25
CA ALA A 38 -7.18 15.91 2.17
C ALA A 38 -8.02 15.71 3.44
N GLY A 39 -7.44 15.23 4.54
CA GLY A 39 -8.17 14.98 5.80
C GLY A 39 -9.13 13.78 5.78
N ALA A 40 -9.16 13.02 4.69
CA ALA A 40 -9.87 11.74 4.61
C ALA A 40 -9.25 10.71 5.58
N PRO A 41 -10.05 9.78 6.14
CA PRO A 41 -9.52 8.72 6.98
C PRO A 41 -8.62 7.78 6.16
N GLN A 42 -7.50 7.39 6.76
CA GLN A 42 -6.73 6.27 6.26
C GLN A 42 -7.54 4.98 6.47
N VAL A 43 -7.61 4.16 5.44
CA VAL A 43 -8.34 2.88 5.42
C VAL A 43 -7.42 1.69 5.18
N GLY A 44 -6.14 1.94 4.86
CA GLY A 44 -5.12 0.91 4.71
C GLY A 44 -3.69 1.47 4.70
N THR A 45 -2.73 0.58 4.84
CA THR A 45 -1.31 0.83 4.65
C THR A 45 -0.72 -0.31 3.84
N LEU A 46 0.01 0.00 2.77
CA LEU A 46 0.74 -0.98 1.99
C LEU A 46 2.21 -0.95 2.42
N ALA A 47 2.67 -2.08 2.94
CA ALA A 47 4.08 -2.27 3.22
C ALA A 47 4.83 -2.69 1.94
N PRO A 48 6.15 -2.42 1.85
CA PRO A 48 6.97 -2.90 0.76
C PRO A 48 6.91 -4.43 0.64
N ASP A 49 6.81 -4.93 -0.58
CA ASP A 49 6.94 -6.35 -0.89
C ASP A 49 8.26 -6.58 -1.65
N PRO A 50 9.33 -7.03 -0.98
CA PRO A 50 10.61 -7.29 -1.63
C PRO A 50 10.60 -8.53 -2.52
N GLY A 51 9.56 -9.37 -2.41
CA GLY A 51 9.39 -10.57 -3.23
C GLY A 51 8.58 -10.33 -4.50
N ALA A 52 7.92 -9.17 -4.62
CA ALA A 52 7.10 -8.84 -5.77
C ALA A 52 7.94 -8.51 -7.01
N ASP A 53 7.44 -8.93 -8.18
CA ASP A 53 8.04 -8.61 -9.46
C ASP A 53 7.86 -7.13 -9.80
N ILE A 54 8.88 -6.54 -10.42
CA ILE A 54 8.85 -5.14 -10.85
C ILE A 54 8.66 -5.16 -12.36
N PRO A 55 7.56 -4.57 -12.88
CA PRO A 55 7.26 -4.66 -14.30
C PRO A 55 8.31 -3.93 -15.15
N ALA A 56 8.58 -4.49 -16.33
CA ALA A 56 9.60 -3.99 -17.25
C ALA A 56 9.37 -2.54 -17.74
N VAL A 57 8.15 -2.01 -17.58
CA VAL A 57 7.81 -0.61 -17.88
C VAL A 57 8.66 0.40 -17.11
N PHE A 58 9.13 0.02 -15.92
CA PHE A 58 10.02 0.87 -15.13
C PHE A 58 11.48 0.86 -15.64
N GLY A 59 11.74 0.12 -16.72
CA GLY A 59 13.04 0.05 -17.37
C GLY A 59 13.99 -0.93 -16.68
N GLN A 60 15.30 -0.66 -16.80
CA GLN A 60 16.31 -1.43 -16.08
C GLN A 60 16.11 -1.19 -14.59
N ARG A 61 16.01 -2.27 -13.79
CA ARG A 61 16.02 -2.22 -12.32
C ARG A 61 17.24 -1.42 -11.87
N THR A 62 17.04 -0.14 -11.55
CA THR A 62 18.08 0.72 -11.02
C THR A 62 18.33 0.42 -9.54
N GLY A 63 17.46 -0.41 -8.93
CA GLY A 63 17.47 -0.75 -7.51
C GLY A 63 16.75 0.28 -6.65
N SER A 64 16.20 1.33 -7.28
CA SER A 64 15.39 2.35 -6.61
C SER A 64 13.89 2.07 -6.71
N GLU A 65 13.50 1.10 -7.54
CA GLU A 65 12.12 0.67 -7.72
C GLU A 65 11.67 -0.17 -6.52
N ARG A 66 10.48 0.10 -6.02
CA ARG A 66 9.87 -0.61 -4.89
C ARG A 66 8.46 -1.04 -5.29
N ALA A 67 8.16 -2.32 -5.11
CA ALA A 67 6.80 -2.83 -5.15
C ALA A 67 6.23 -2.90 -3.74
N PHE A 68 4.91 -2.79 -3.64
CA PHE A 68 4.17 -2.88 -2.39
C PHE A 68 3.20 -4.04 -2.44
N GLN A 69 2.66 -4.43 -1.29
CA GLN A 69 1.66 -5.50 -1.20
C GLN A 69 0.46 -5.23 -2.11
N ASP A 70 -0.08 -6.30 -2.70
CA ASP A 70 -1.35 -6.25 -3.42
C ASP A 70 -2.46 -5.69 -2.52
N TYR A 71 -3.24 -4.78 -3.09
CA TYR A 71 -4.36 -4.16 -2.41
C TYR A 71 -5.62 -4.32 -3.26
N PHE A 72 -6.28 -5.46 -3.09
CA PHE A 72 -7.51 -5.82 -3.79
C PHE A 72 -7.35 -5.85 -5.32
N GLY A 73 -6.22 -6.38 -5.81
CA GLY A 73 -5.91 -6.43 -7.25
C GLY A 73 -5.25 -5.17 -7.80
N VAL A 74 -4.97 -4.17 -6.94
CA VAL A 74 -4.15 -3.00 -7.28
C VAL A 74 -2.80 -3.13 -6.60
N THR A 75 -1.72 -3.05 -7.36
CA THR A 75 -0.37 -2.98 -6.80
C THR A 75 0.22 -1.58 -7.00
N ALA A 76 0.79 -1.05 -5.92
CA ALA A 76 1.54 0.20 -5.94
C ALA A 76 3.03 -0.05 -6.23
N TYR A 77 3.63 0.85 -7.02
CA TYR A 77 5.05 0.86 -7.32
C TYR A 77 5.60 2.26 -7.13
N VAL A 78 6.81 2.37 -6.59
CA VAL A 78 7.53 3.63 -6.52
C VAL A 78 8.83 3.51 -7.31
N ALA A 79 9.10 4.47 -8.17
CA ALA A 79 10.38 4.60 -8.87
C ALA A 79 10.84 6.06 -8.87
N LEU A 80 12.15 6.28 -8.95
CA LEU A 80 12.72 7.63 -9.07
C LEU A 80 12.73 8.08 -10.52
N ALA A 81 11.94 9.11 -10.86
CA ALA A 81 11.94 9.72 -12.17
C ALA A 81 12.47 11.16 -12.12
N ARG A 82 13.08 11.61 -13.21
CA ARG A 82 13.33 13.04 -13.41
C ARG A 82 12.02 13.74 -13.71
N THR A 83 11.72 14.77 -12.93
CA THR A 83 10.49 15.55 -13.06
C THR A 83 10.73 16.99 -13.47
N ASP A 84 11.99 17.41 -13.61
CA ASP A 84 12.37 18.75 -14.06
C ASP A 84 13.59 18.70 -15.01
N SER A 85 14.05 19.89 -15.43
CA SER A 85 15.20 20.04 -16.33
C SER A 85 16.56 19.87 -15.66
N THR A 86 16.58 19.73 -14.33
CA THR A 86 17.76 19.39 -13.56
C THR A 86 17.84 17.86 -13.43
N ASP A 87 18.98 17.32 -12.97
CA ASP A 87 19.09 15.87 -12.73
C ASP A 87 18.41 15.46 -11.40
N THR A 88 17.51 16.30 -10.86
CA THR A 88 16.72 16.02 -9.66
C THR A 88 15.75 14.89 -9.96
N ARG A 89 15.81 13.85 -9.13
CA ARG A 89 14.91 12.70 -9.22
C ARG A 89 13.95 12.72 -8.04
N ASN A 90 12.66 12.67 -8.35
CA ASN A 90 11.60 12.60 -7.36
C ASN A 90 10.96 11.22 -7.37
N PRO A 91 10.45 10.74 -6.23
CA PRO A 91 9.66 9.52 -6.19
C PRO A 91 8.37 9.71 -6.99
N CYS A 92 8.06 8.76 -7.85
CA CYS A 92 6.80 8.66 -8.56
C CYS A 92 6.09 7.39 -8.14
N LEU A 93 4.86 7.56 -7.66
CA LEU A 93 3.95 6.48 -7.29
C LEU A 93 3.13 6.11 -8.52
N TYR A 94 3.04 4.82 -8.78
CA TYR A 94 2.25 4.24 -9.87
C TYR A 94 1.34 3.17 -9.30
N LEU A 95 0.08 3.16 -9.75
CA LEU A 95 -0.89 2.13 -9.42
C LEU A 95 -1.23 1.38 -10.69
N LEU A 96 -1.07 0.06 -10.62
CA LEU A 96 -1.31 -0.85 -11.73
C LEU A 96 -2.23 -1.97 -11.30
N ASP A 97 -2.94 -2.54 -12.26
CA ASP A 97 -3.63 -3.81 -12.09
C ASP A 97 -2.58 -4.91 -11.87
N SER A 98 -2.71 -5.64 -10.76
CA SER A 98 -1.78 -6.70 -10.36
C SER A 98 -1.69 -7.82 -11.41
N ASP A 99 -2.76 -8.10 -12.13
CA ASP A 99 -2.80 -9.15 -13.15
C ASP A 99 -2.08 -8.72 -14.44
N GLU A 100 -1.92 -7.42 -14.69
CA GLU A 100 -1.22 -6.90 -15.88
C GLU A 100 0.30 -6.89 -15.70
N VAL A 101 0.78 -6.74 -14.46
CA VAL A 101 2.20 -6.60 -14.15
C VAL A 101 3.00 -7.88 -14.39
N GLY A 102 2.37 -9.05 -14.29
CA GLY A 102 3.01 -10.35 -14.55
C GLY A 102 3.10 -10.76 -16.03
N ARG A 103 2.62 -9.91 -16.95
CA ARG A 103 2.65 -10.21 -18.39
C ARG A 103 4.00 -9.79 -18.98
N ASP A 104 4.88 -10.77 -19.17
CA ASP A 104 6.25 -10.59 -19.70
C ASP A 104 6.26 -10.45 -21.24
N ASP A 105 5.28 -9.75 -21.81
CA ASP A 105 5.11 -9.58 -23.26
C ASP A 105 5.77 -8.30 -23.80
N GLY A 106 6.46 -7.54 -22.92
CA GLY A 106 7.12 -6.28 -23.27
C GLY A 106 6.14 -5.16 -23.63
N ARG A 107 4.84 -5.34 -23.39
CA ARG A 107 3.85 -4.28 -23.54
C ARG A 107 3.95 -3.35 -22.33
N ALA A 108 3.92 -2.05 -22.57
CA ALA A 108 3.64 -1.11 -21.48
C ALA A 108 2.27 -1.48 -20.88
N PRO A 109 2.13 -1.59 -19.55
CA PRO A 109 0.85 -1.80 -18.91
C PRO A 109 -0.13 -0.79 -19.49
N GLY A 110 -1.13 -1.34 -20.16
CA GLY A 110 -2.00 -0.63 -21.09
C GLY A 110 -3.45 -1.00 -20.87
N GLY A 111 -3.78 -1.57 -19.71
CA GLY A 111 -5.14 -1.74 -19.26
C GLY A 111 -5.88 -0.44 -19.03
N ASN A 112 -7.15 -0.59 -18.68
CA ASN A 112 -8.02 0.53 -18.31
C ASN A 112 -7.61 1.23 -16.99
N PHE A 113 -6.65 0.67 -16.24
CA PHE A 113 -6.28 1.12 -14.90
C PHE A 113 -4.76 1.31 -14.77
N VAL A 114 -4.28 2.52 -15.09
CA VAL A 114 -2.90 2.96 -14.82
C VAL A 114 -2.95 4.40 -14.32
N TYR A 115 -2.58 4.60 -13.06
CA TYR A 115 -2.49 5.92 -12.47
C TYR A 115 -1.06 6.20 -11.99
N GLY A 116 -0.63 7.46 -12.09
CA GLY A 116 0.71 7.85 -11.69
C GLY A 116 0.76 9.28 -11.17
N GLY A 117 1.60 9.51 -10.16
CA GLY A 117 1.77 10.81 -9.54
C GLY A 117 3.15 10.93 -8.90
N CYS A 118 3.88 11.98 -9.26
CA CYS A 118 5.22 12.24 -8.72
C CYS A 118 5.18 13.23 -7.58
N GLY A 119 6.02 12.99 -6.58
CA GLY A 119 6.28 13.96 -5.51
C GLY A 119 7.11 15.13 -6.03
N ALA A 120 7.15 16.20 -5.24
CA ALA A 120 7.96 17.38 -5.52
C ALA A 120 8.38 18.04 -4.21
N GLY A 121 9.68 18.00 -3.89
CA GLY A 121 10.21 18.61 -2.67
C GLY A 121 9.57 18.00 -1.41
N VAL A 122 8.85 18.82 -0.64
CA VAL A 122 8.16 18.38 0.59
C VAL A 122 6.82 17.67 0.31
N PHE A 123 6.32 17.74 -0.92
CA PHE A 123 5.05 17.13 -1.29
C PHE A 123 5.28 15.66 -1.69
N PRO A 124 4.63 14.71 -0.99
CA PRO A 124 4.81 13.28 -1.27
C PRO A 124 4.23 12.88 -2.62
N ALA A 125 4.74 11.78 -3.17
CA ALA A 125 4.16 11.16 -4.35
C ALA A 125 2.74 10.66 -4.01
N THR A 126 1.75 11.20 -4.72
CA THR A 126 0.33 10.98 -4.41
C THR A 126 -0.43 10.67 -5.69
N VAL A 127 -1.33 9.69 -5.61
CA VAL A 127 -2.27 9.35 -6.66
C VAL A 127 -3.67 9.38 -6.07
N GLU A 128 -4.59 10.11 -6.69
CA GLU A 128 -5.98 10.18 -6.28
C GLU A 128 -6.91 10.07 -7.49
N PHE A 129 -8.02 9.36 -7.31
CA PHE A 129 -8.99 9.11 -8.39
C PHE A 129 -10.35 8.73 -7.81
N VAL A 130 -11.36 8.74 -8.67
CA VAL A 130 -12.69 8.23 -8.37
C VAL A 130 -12.81 6.82 -8.94
N VAL A 131 -13.27 5.87 -8.14
CA VAL A 131 -13.47 4.48 -8.57
C VAL A 131 -14.47 4.43 -9.72
N ALA A 132 -14.10 3.74 -10.79
CA ALA A 132 -14.86 3.66 -12.03
C ALA A 132 -14.94 2.20 -12.55
N GLU A 133 -15.74 1.99 -13.58
CA GLU A 133 -15.79 0.71 -14.30
C GLU A 133 -14.43 0.36 -14.92
N GLY A 134 -14.10 -0.93 -14.95
CA GLY A 134 -12.83 -1.43 -15.50
C GLY A 134 -11.67 -1.50 -14.50
N MET A 135 -11.91 -1.16 -13.23
CA MET A 135 -10.99 -1.44 -12.12
C MET A 135 -11.10 -2.90 -11.65
N PRO A 136 -10.08 -3.43 -10.93
CA PRO A 136 -10.12 -4.80 -10.40
C PRO A 136 -11.40 -5.09 -9.60
N PRO A 137 -12.07 -6.24 -9.82
CA PRO A 137 -13.35 -6.53 -9.18
C PRO A 137 -13.32 -6.46 -7.64
N ALA A 138 -12.24 -6.97 -7.02
CA ALA A 138 -12.07 -6.91 -5.57
C ALA A 138 -11.91 -5.46 -5.07
N PHE A 139 -11.27 -4.60 -5.87
CA PHE A 139 -11.14 -3.18 -5.54
C PHE A 139 -12.49 -2.46 -5.59
N VAL A 140 -13.30 -2.74 -6.62
CA VAL A 140 -14.66 -2.19 -6.76
C VAL A 140 -15.61 -2.71 -5.67
N GLU A 141 -15.45 -3.96 -5.24
CA GLU A 141 -16.22 -4.52 -4.12
C GLU A 141 -15.88 -3.81 -2.80
N ARG A 142 -14.59 -3.53 -2.55
CA ARG A 142 -14.15 -2.80 -1.35
C ARG A 142 -14.51 -1.32 -1.38
N PHE A 143 -14.37 -0.69 -2.55
CA PHE A 143 -14.62 0.73 -2.80
C PHE A 143 -15.63 0.87 -3.95
N PRO A 144 -16.93 0.99 -3.67
CA PRO A 144 -17.94 1.08 -4.72
C PRO A 144 -17.69 2.23 -5.70
N ILE A 145 -18.12 2.06 -6.95
CA ILE A 145 -18.01 3.09 -8.01
C ILE A 145 -18.49 4.45 -7.51
N GLY A 146 -17.72 5.49 -7.80
CA GLY A 146 -17.94 6.86 -7.33
C GLY A 146 -17.27 7.19 -5.99
N THR A 147 -16.59 6.24 -5.36
CA THR A 147 -15.75 6.48 -4.16
C THR A 147 -14.45 7.16 -4.54
N SER A 148 -14.06 8.19 -3.80
CA SER A 148 -12.76 8.84 -3.99
C SER A 148 -11.74 8.11 -3.14
N VAL A 149 -10.62 7.75 -3.75
CA VAL A 149 -9.52 7.05 -3.08
C VAL A 149 -8.22 7.79 -3.38
N GLN A 150 -7.36 7.87 -2.37
CA GLN A 150 -6.03 8.48 -2.46
C GLN A 150 -4.98 7.52 -1.93
N PHE A 151 -3.85 7.43 -2.62
CA PHE A 151 -2.65 6.71 -2.23
C PHE A 151 -1.51 7.70 -2.04
N VAL A 152 -0.83 7.66 -0.90
CA VAL A 152 0.26 8.59 -0.56
C VAL A 152 1.49 7.80 -0.15
N TYR A 153 2.62 8.05 -0.81
CA TYR A 153 3.91 7.48 -0.42
C TYR A 153 4.63 8.38 0.60
N ASP A 154 4.92 7.85 1.79
CA ASP A 154 5.56 8.59 2.87
C ASP A 154 7.11 8.51 2.87
N GLY A 155 7.69 7.79 1.91
CA GLY A 155 9.12 7.46 1.87
C GLY A 155 9.43 6.02 2.25
N GLU A 156 8.49 5.31 2.87
CA GLU A 156 8.63 3.92 3.30
C GLU A 156 7.44 3.05 2.93
N ASN A 157 6.23 3.51 3.21
CA ASN A 157 4.94 2.85 3.03
C ASN A 157 4.04 3.66 2.10
N VAL A 158 2.95 3.03 1.63
CA VAL A 158 1.88 3.73 0.92
C VAL A 158 0.61 3.72 1.78
N GLY A 159 0.16 4.90 2.19
CA GLY A 159 -1.11 5.06 2.89
C GLY A 159 -2.26 5.08 1.89
N VAL A 160 -3.35 4.39 2.20
CA VAL A 160 -4.58 4.40 1.40
C VAL A 160 -5.67 5.13 2.16
N PHE A 161 -6.30 6.12 1.54
CA PHE A 161 -7.32 6.97 2.11
C PHE A 161 -8.58 6.92 1.25
N SER A 162 -9.75 7.06 1.87
CA SER A 162 -11.01 7.12 1.12
C SER A 162 -11.98 8.12 1.73
N ASP A 163 -12.78 8.75 0.87
CA ASP A 163 -13.88 9.63 1.28
C ASP A 163 -15.10 8.88 1.83
N ARG A 164 -15.09 7.54 1.74
CA ARG A 164 -16.08 6.64 2.34
C ARG A 164 -15.35 5.50 3.07
N GLY A 165 -15.77 5.20 4.30
CA GLY A 165 -15.17 4.14 5.14
C GLY A 165 -15.60 2.73 4.75
#